data_AF-A0A8J2K2Q7-F1
#
_entry.id   AF-A0A8J2K2Q7-F1
#
_cell.length_a   1.000
_cell.length_b   1.000
_cell.length_c   1.000
_cell.angle_alpha   90.00
_cell.angle_beta   90.00
_cell.angle_gamma   90.00
#
_symmetry.space_group_name_H-M   'P 1'
#
loop_
_entity.id
_entity.type
_entity.pdbx_description
1 polymer ?
#
loop_
_entity_poly.entity_id
_entity_poly.type
_entity_poly.pdbx_seq_one_letter_code
_entity_poly.pdbx_strand_id
1 'polypeptide(L)'
;APYVDILAINRYFSWYSDTGHTEVIRESITLDIENWVRTHKKPIMVAEYGADTIAGFHQSPEFVFTEEYQTNFMKEHFKAFDYLRANSSLIGEHIWNFADFMTAQGEILYGSQFPFRNELTILHKRNQS
;
A
#
# COMPACT_ATOMS: atom_id res chain seq x y z
N ALA A 1 -16.85 -11.75 -0.32
CA ALA A 1 -17.37 -10.73 -1.24
C ALA A 1 -18.09 -11.41 -2.43
N PRO A 2 -19.40 -11.72 -2.32
CA PRO A 2 -20.10 -12.50 -3.35
C PRO A 2 -20.39 -11.72 -4.65
N TYR A 3 -20.37 -10.39 -4.60
CA TYR A 3 -20.85 -9.56 -5.71
C TYR A 3 -19.79 -9.14 -6.74
N VAL A 4 -18.52 -9.48 -6.50
CA VAL A 4 -17.36 -8.86 -7.20
C VAL A 4 -16.34 -9.87 -7.66
N ASP A 5 -15.63 -9.60 -8.74
CA ASP A 5 -14.74 -10.59 -9.35
C ASP A 5 -13.26 -10.39 -8.95
N ILE A 6 -12.83 -9.16 -8.69
CA ILE A 6 -11.46 -8.80 -8.28
C ILE A 6 -11.51 -7.99 -6.98
N LEU A 7 -10.55 -8.23 -6.09
CA LEU A 7 -10.35 -7.44 -4.88
C LEU A 7 -9.23 -6.43 -5.10
N ALA A 8 -9.49 -5.13 -4.96
CA ALA A 8 -8.43 -4.12 -4.94
C ALA A 8 -8.28 -3.55 -3.53
N ILE A 9 -7.08 -3.59 -2.97
CA ILE A 9 -6.80 -3.19 -1.59
C ILE A 9 -5.84 -2.01 -1.54
N ASN A 10 -6.08 -1.09 -0.62
CA ASN A 10 -5.18 0.02 -0.30
C ASN A 10 -4.38 -0.36 0.95
N ARG A 11 -3.04 -0.29 0.88
CA ARG A 11 -2.14 -0.72 1.95
C ARG A 11 -0.96 0.22 2.13
N TYR A 12 -0.74 0.60 3.39
CA TYR A 12 0.25 1.58 3.79
C TYR A 12 1.06 1.07 5.00
N PHE A 13 1.46 -0.21 4.96
CA PHE A 13 2.35 -0.80 5.97
C PHE A 13 3.68 -0.06 5.99
N SER A 14 4.23 0.22 7.16
CA SER A 14 5.39 1.09 7.38
C SER A 14 5.12 2.59 7.18
N TRP A 15 3.94 2.99 6.70
CA TRP A 15 3.58 4.41 6.60
C TRP A 15 2.58 4.80 7.70
N TYR A 16 1.39 4.22 7.68
CA TYR A 16 0.35 4.47 8.69
C TYR A 16 0.31 3.44 9.82
N SER A 17 0.84 2.24 9.57
CA SER A 17 1.10 1.26 10.61
C SER A 17 2.60 1.00 10.68
N ASP A 18 3.15 0.76 11.88
CA ASP A 18 4.57 0.45 12.07
C ASP A 18 5.49 1.50 11.40
N THR A 19 5.11 2.78 11.52
CA THR A 19 5.76 3.90 10.84
C THR A 19 7.25 3.93 11.12
N GLY A 20 8.06 4.00 10.06
CA GLY A 20 9.52 4.01 10.15
C GLY A 20 10.18 2.64 10.07
N HIS A 21 9.40 1.56 10.10
CA HIS A 21 9.91 0.18 10.10
C HIS A 21 9.68 -0.48 8.75
N THR A 22 10.57 -0.27 7.78
CA THR A 22 10.40 -0.86 6.43
C THR A 22 10.62 -2.37 6.42
N GLU A 23 11.35 -2.90 7.41
CA GLU A 23 11.63 -4.32 7.57
C GLU A 23 10.38 -5.17 7.75
N VAL A 24 9.27 -4.60 8.26
CA VAL A 24 8.02 -5.35 8.49
C VAL A 24 7.17 -5.47 7.23
N ILE A 25 7.41 -4.63 6.22
CA ILE A 25 6.59 -4.53 5.00
C ILE A 25 6.37 -5.91 4.38
N ARG A 26 7.47 -6.63 4.17
CA ARG A 26 7.45 -7.91 3.45
C ARG A 26 6.56 -8.93 4.13
N GLU A 27 6.68 -9.07 5.45
CA GLU A 27 5.87 -10.02 6.21
C GLU A 27 4.40 -9.59 6.26
N SER A 28 4.15 -8.33 6.63
CA SER A 28 2.79 -7.81 6.81
C SER A 28 1.95 -7.88 5.54
N ILE A 29 2.49 -7.45 4.39
CA ILE A 29 1.73 -7.45 3.13
C ILE A 29 1.52 -8.87 2.58
N THR A 30 2.50 -9.75 2.79
CA THR A 30 2.40 -11.16 2.36
C THR A 30 1.30 -11.86 3.13
N LEU A 31 1.32 -11.76 4.46
CA LEU A 31 0.31 -12.37 5.33
C LEU A 31 -1.08 -11.80 5.04
N ASP A 32 -1.20 -10.49 4.86
CA ASP A 32 -2.50 -9.87 4.54
C ASP A 32 -3.06 -10.41 3.21
N ILE A 33 -2.27 -10.38 2.13
CA ILE A 33 -2.72 -10.86 0.82
C ILE A 33 -3.07 -12.35 0.86
N GLU A 34 -2.25 -13.19 1.50
CA GLU A 34 -2.56 -14.62 1.66
C GLU A 34 -3.85 -14.85 2.45
N ASN A 35 -4.10 -14.06 3.49
CA ASN A 35 -5.35 -14.12 4.26
C ASN A 35 -6.57 -13.74 3.40
N TRP A 36 -6.46 -12.70 2.58
CA TRP A 36 -7.53 -12.30 1.65
C TRP A 36 -7.78 -13.37 0.58
N VAL A 37 -6.72 -13.93 0.00
CA VAL A 37 -6.82 -15.01 -0.99
C VAL A 37 -7.46 -16.25 -0.37
N ARG A 38 -7.04 -16.65 0.83
CA ARG A 38 -7.62 -17.80 1.55
C ARG A 38 -9.12 -17.61 1.82
N THR A 39 -9.51 -16.39 2.21
CA THR A 39 -10.89 -16.07 2.62
C THR A 39 -11.84 -15.94 1.43
N HIS A 40 -11.40 -15.31 0.35
CA HIS A 40 -12.28 -14.97 -0.77
C HIS A 40 -12.05 -15.77 -2.04
N LYS A 41 -10.88 -16.41 -2.18
CA LYS A 41 -10.49 -17.21 -3.34
C LYS A 41 -10.65 -16.45 -4.66
N LYS A 42 -10.23 -15.18 -4.66
CA LYS A 42 -10.32 -14.25 -5.79
C LYS A 42 -8.97 -13.60 -6.07
N PRO A 43 -8.70 -13.21 -7.32
CA PRO A 43 -7.54 -12.39 -7.66
C PRO A 43 -7.54 -11.08 -6.86
N ILE A 44 -6.35 -10.66 -6.46
CA ILE A 44 -6.13 -9.44 -5.67
C ILE A 44 -5.20 -8.51 -6.41
N MET A 45 -5.47 -7.20 -6.37
CA MET A 45 -4.50 -6.17 -6.74
C MET A 45 -4.30 -5.19 -5.59
N VAL A 46 -3.10 -4.64 -5.45
CA VAL A 46 -2.86 -3.50 -4.55
C VAL A 46 -3.10 -2.23 -5.37
N ALA A 47 -4.17 -1.49 -5.06
CA ALA A 47 -4.53 -0.30 -5.82
C ALA A 47 -3.81 0.96 -5.32
N GLU A 48 -3.38 0.95 -4.06
CA GLU A 48 -2.64 2.07 -3.47
C GLU A 48 -1.61 1.53 -2.46
N TYR A 49 -0.38 1.99 -2.60
CA TYR A 49 0.68 1.91 -1.60
C TYR A 49 1.70 3.01 -1.89
N GLY A 50 2.28 3.59 -0.84
CA GLY A 50 3.24 4.67 -0.97
C GLY A 50 3.61 5.28 0.38
N ALA A 51 4.63 6.11 0.36
CA ALA A 51 5.07 6.91 1.50
C ALA A 51 5.32 8.34 1.01
N ASP A 52 4.90 9.33 1.80
CA ASP A 52 5.12 10.73 1.44
C ASP A 52 6.62 11.07 1.56
N THR A 53 7.07 12.01 0.75
CA THR A 53 8.48 12.39 0.67
C THR A 53 8.61 13.88 0.38
N ILE A 54 9.56 14.53 1.03
CA ILE A 54 9.88 15.93 0.76
C ILE A 54 11.09 15.93 -0.18
N ALA A 55 10.91 16.44 -1.40
CA ALA A 55 11.99 16.50 -2.37
C ALA A 55 13.21 17.28 -1.83
N GLY A 56 14.39 16.69 -1.96
CA GLY A 56 15.65 17.22 -1.44
C GLY A 56 15.87 17.00 0.06
N PHE A 57 14.97 16.31 0.76
CA PHE A 57 15.18 15.94 2.16
C PHE A 57 15.89 14.58 2.25
N HIS A 58 17.18 14.65 2.56
CA HIS A 58 18.06 13.49 2.68
C HIS A 58 18.58 13.34 4.11
N GLN A 59 18.63 12.12 4.62
CA GLN A 59 19.21 11.83 5.94
C GLN A 59 19.81 10.42 6.02
N SER A 60 20.86 10.27 6.85
CA SER A 60 21.43 8.97 7.23
C SER A 60 21.62 8.92 8.76
N PRO A 61 20.96 8.00 9.49
CA PRO A 61 20.02 6.99 8.99
C PRO A 61 18.77 7.63 8.39
N GLU A 62 18.14 6.91 7.46
CA GLU A 62 16.88 7.30 6.83
C GLU A 62 15.79 7.57 7.87
N PHE A 63 14.89 8.51 7.55
CA PHE A 63 13.81 8.91 8.44
C PHE A 63 12.54 9.12 7.61
N VAL A 64 11.39 9.03 8.25
CA VAL A 64 10.08 9.28 7.62
C VAL A 64 10.13 10.62 6.88
N PHE A 65 9.62 10.66 5.64
CA PHE A 65 9.69 11.78 4.68
C PHE A 65 11.01 11.99 3.92
N THR A 66 12.08 11.22 4.19
CA THR A 66 13.31 11.31 3.38
C THR A 66 13.22 10.51 2.10
N GLU A 67 13.98 10.90 1.06
CA GLU A 67 14.02 10.17 -0.21
C GLU A 67 14.56 8.74 -0.05
N GLU A 68 15.50 8.54 0.89
CA GLU A 68 16.03 7.21 1.22
C GLU A 68 14.94 6.31 1.81
N TYR A 69 14.09 6.87 2.68
CA TYR A 69 12.99 6.14 3.28
C TYR A 69 11.97 5.68 2.22
N GLN A 70 11.56 6.59 1.32
CA GLN A 70 10.67 6.24 0.22
C GLN A 70 11.28 5.15 -0.66
N THR A 71 12.56 5.30 -1.01
CA THR A 71 13.27 4.33 -1.82
C THR A 71 13.29 2.94 -1.15
N ASN A 72 13.57 2.89 0.16
CA ASN A 72 13.60 1.63 0.90
C ASN A 72 12.20 1.01 1.04
N PHE A 73 11.19 1.84 1.36
CA PHE A 73 9.78 1.46 1.40
C PHE A 73 9.35 0.79 0.09
N MET A 74 9.66 1.40 -1.07
CA MET A 74 9.31 0.85 -2.38
C MET A 74 10.04 -0.47 -2.66
N LYS A 75 11.34 -0.56 -2.31
CA LYS A 75 12.13 -1.78 -2.50
C LYS A 75 11.56 -2.98 -1.73
N GLU A 76 11.14 -2.79 -0.48
CA GLU A 76 10.56 -3.87 0.32
C GLU A 76 9.19 -4.30 -0.21
N HIS A 77 8.37 -3.36 -0.69
CA HIS A 77 7.11 -3.69 -1.37
C HIS A 77 7.35 -4.50 -2.65
N PHE A 78 8.28 -4.08 -3.52
CA PHE A 78 8.58 -4.81 -4.76
C PHE A 78 9.02 -6.25 -4.49
N LYS A 79 9.91 -6.46 -3.50
CA LYS A 79 10.32 -7.82 -3.09
C LYS A 79 9.14 -8.68 -2.66
N ALA A 80 8.22 -8.10 -1.89
CA ALA A 80 7.03 -8.80 -1.42
C ALA A 80 6.05 -9.11 -2.57
N PHE A 81 5.84 -8.15 -3.48
CA PHE A 81 4.95 -8.33 -4.62
C PHE A 81 5.51 -9.32 -5.65
N ASP A 82 6.82 -9.33 -5.91
CA ASP A 82 7.47 -10.36 -6.72
C ASP A 82 7.22 -11.77 -6.16
N TYR A 83 7.38 -11.93 -4.84
CA TYR A 83 7.07 -13.19 -4.17
C TYR A 83 5.59 -13.57 -4.31
N LEU A 84 4.67 -12.63 -4.09
CA LEU A 84 3.23 -12.89 -4.16
C LEU A 84 2.72 -13.13 -5.58
N ARG A 85 3.32 -12.51 -6.60
CA ARG A 85 3.02 -12.79 -8.00
C ARG A 85 3.44 -14.22 -8.39
N ALA A 86 4.56 -14.69 -7.86
CA ALA A 86 5.06 -16.03 -8.13
C ALA A 86 4.33 -17.12 -7.33
N ASN A 87 3.85 -16.83 -6.12
CA ASN A 87 3.38 -17.83 -5.16
C ASN A 87 1.91 -17.68 -4.73
N SER A 88 1.23 -16.60 -5.11
CA SER A 88 -0.14 -16.28 -4.68
C SER A 88 -0.99 -15.72 -5.82
N SER A 89 -2.12 -15.08 -5.52
CA SER A 89 -3.08 -14.53 -6.49
C SER A 89 -2.98 -13.01 -6.65
N LEU A 90 -1.80 -12.43 -6.43
CA LEU A 90 -1.56 -11.02 -6.71
C LEU A 90 -1.44 -10.80 -8.23
N ILE A 91 -2.31 -9.98 -8.80
CA ILE A 91 -2.39 -9.72 -10.25
C ILE A 91 -1.98 -8.32 -10.67
N GLY A 92 -1.67 -7.42 -9.71
CA GLY A 92 -1.22 -6.07 -10.02
C GLY A 92 -0.94 -5.22 -8.78
N GLU A 93 -0.18 -4.14 -9.00
CA GLU A 93 0.20 -3.16 -7.99
C GLU A 93 0.19 -1.76 -8.62
N HIS A 94 -0.37 -0.76 -7.93
CA HIS A 94 -0.37 0.64 -8.36
C HIS A 94 0.19 1.51 -7.23
N ILE A 95 1.20 2.32 -7.58
CA ILE A 95 1.87 3.23 -6.65
C ILE A 95 0.99 4.46 -6.42
N TRP A 96 0.84 4.82 -5.15
CA TRP A 96 0.24 6.09 -4.75
C TRP A 96 1.35 7.09 -4.38
N ASN A 97 1.54 8.19 -5.09
CA ASN A 97 0.82 8.67 -6.28
C ASN A 97 1.79 8.97 -7.42
N PHE A 98 1.28 9.18 -8.64
CA PHE A 98 2.09 9.58 -9.79
C PHE A 98 2.80 10.92 -9.56
N ALA A 99 2.13 11.87 -8.90
CA ALA A 99 2.67 13.18 -8.55
C ALA A 99 1.96 13.76 -7.33
N ASP A 100 2.64 14.69 -6.65
CA ASP A 100 2.05 15.47 -5.56
C ASP A 100 0.81 16.24 -6.05
N PHE A 101 -0.22 16.32 -5.21
CA PHE A 101 -1.45 17.04 -5.49
C PHE A 101 -1.88 17.85 -4.27
N MET A 102 -2.64 18.91 -4.51
CA MET A 102 -3.15 19.75 -3.43
C MET A 102 -4.21 19.01 -2.61
N THR A 103 -4.08 19.05 -1.29
CA THR A 103 -5.09 18.55 -0.35
C THR A 103 -5.76 19.72 0.38
N ALA A 104 -6.95 19.47 0.94
CA ALA A 104 -7.60 20.44 1.81
C ALA A 104 -6.73 20.68 3.05
N GLN A 105 -6.67 21.94 3.52
CA GLN A 105 -5.92 22.28 4.71
C GLN A 105 -6.57 21.61 5.94
N GLY A 106 -5.88 20.61 6.49
CA GLY A 106 -6.22 19.99 7.76
C GLY A 106 -5.29 20.47 8.89
N GLU A 107 -5.67 20.22 10.14
CA GLU A 107 -4.76 20.34 11.29
C GLU A 107 -3.70 19.23 11.22
N ILE A 108 -2.72 19.37 10.33
CA ILE A 108 -1.69 18.34 10.12
C ILE A 108 -0.36 18.89 10.63
N LEU A 109 0.00 18.51 11.86
CA LEU A 109 1.37 18.56 12.37
C LEU A 109 2.22 17.56 11.57
N TYR A 110 3.49 17.88 11.30
CA TYR A 110 4.47 16.97 10.71
C TYR A 110 4.29 15.54 11.27
N GLY A 111 3.88 14.59 10.43
CA GLY A 111 3.63 13.19 10.83
C GLY A 111 2.20 12.82 11.25
N SER A 112 1.17 13.66 11.02
CA SER A 112 -0.23 13.28 11.30
C SER A 112 -1.00 12.85 10.05
N GLN A 113 -1.19 11.53 9.98
CA GLN A 113 -2.23 10.74 9.30
C GLN A 113 -3.30 11.53 8.50
N PHE A 114 -3.12 11.62 7.18
CA PHE A 114 -4.27 11.75 6.28
C PHE A 114 -5.14 10.49 6.40
N PRO A 115 -6.47 10.60 6.46
CA PRO A 115 -7.34 9.43 6.60
C PRO A 115 -7.51 8.72 5.25
N PHE A 116 -6.42 8.26 4.63
CA PHE A 116 -6.53 7.17 3.67
C PHE A 116 -6.76 5.92 4.51
N ARG A 117 -8.04 5.62 4.73
CA ARG A 117 -8.44 4.37 5.39
C ARG A 117 -7.86 3.22 4.57
N ASN A 118 -7.43 2.15 5.23
CA ASN A 118 -7.16 0.86 4.60
C ASN A 118 -8.48 0.32 4.02
N GLU A 119 -8.93 0.91 2.92
CA GLU A 119 -10.18 0.61 2.27
C GLU A 119 -9.96 -0.50 1.24
N LEU A 120 -10.94 -1.40 1.17
CA LEU A 120 -11.08 -2.33 0.06
C LEU A 120 -11.83 -1.58 -1.03
N THR A 121 -11.10 -1.17 -2.08
CA THR A 121 -11.72 -0.67 -3.30
C THR A 121 -12.19 -1.85 -4.13
N ILE A 122 -13.50 -2.02 -4.19
CA ILE A 122 -14.12 -3.17 -4.83
C ILE A 122 -14.30 -2.87 -6.34
N LEU A 123 -13.59 -3.61 -7.21
CA LEU A 123 -13.71 -3.45 -8.65
C LEU A 123 -14.64 -4.51 -9.26
N HIS A 124 -15.67 -4.00 -9.95
CA HIS A 124 -16.72 -4.70 -10.70
C HIS A 124 -17.82 -5.37 -9.86
N LYS A 125 -19.07 -4.90 -10.05
CA LYS A 125 -20.30 -5.46 -9.50
C LYS A 125 -21.02 -6.18 -10.63
N ARG A 126 -21.35 -7.48 -10.49
CA ARG A 126 -22.27 -8.12 -11.45
C ARG A 126 -23.60 -7.37 -11.41
N ASN A 127 -24.04 -6.85 -12.55
CA ASN A 127 -25.45 -6.52 -12.75
C ASN A 127 -26.22 -7.84 -12.62
N GLN A 128 -26.94 -8.02 -11.52
CA GLN A 128 -27.93 -9.09 -11.43
C GLN A 128 -29.07 -8.73 -12.38
N SER A 129 -29.20 -9.49 -13.47
CA SER A 129 -30.44 -9.62 -14.24
C SER A 129 -31.19 -10.85 -13.78
#